data_AF-A0AAD0EDI1-F1
#
_entry.id   AF-A0AAD0EDI1-F1
#
_cell.length_a   1.000
_cell.length_b   1.000
_cell.length_c   1.000
_cell.angle_alpha   90.00
_cell.angle_beta   90.00
_cell.angle_gamma   90.00
#
_symmetry.space_group_name_H-M   'P 1'
#
loop_
_entity.id
_entity.type
_entity.pdbx_description
1 polymer ?
#
loop_
_entity_poly.entity_id
_entity_poly.type
_entity_poly.pdbx_seq_one_letter_code
_entity_poly.pdbx_strand_id
1 'polypeptide(L)'
;MAKARFDIKQHVTDTIIKQIEAGTPPWRKPWTGDMAGASFPLRHNGEKYQGVNVLMLWATAMMHGYQSARWMTFKQALELGGCVKKGAKSTKSVYYGTYEKEVDGEAETVRVVKYFSVFNVDQIEGLPEEYYIRPEPPRDLGTEANPELDSFFDAIGAEIVTSDKPQAYYDPKNDQVHMPPVATFYDAAGYYGTLSHEIGHYVLADHRIGTQKKFANRAEYSMGELEAEIFSAFLAVHLGFEPHFDQTAAYVEGWLKALKDDKNAIFKAAAQAQKAFDYVLGKQSVAAVSEAA
;
A
#
# COMPACT_ATOMS: atom_id res chain seq x y z
N MET A 1 17.09 -35.43 5.79
CA MET A 1 17.33 -34.01 5.45
C MET A 1 16.33 -33.16 6.21
N ALA A 2 16.77 -32.20 7.03
CA ALA A 2 15.85 -31.28 7.70
C ALA A 2 15.05 -30.51 6.63
N LYS A 3 13.72 -30.51 6.73
CA LYS A 3 12.85 -29.76 5.82
C LYS A 3 13.24 -28.28 5.94
N ALA A 4 13.66 -27.66 4.83
CA ALA A 4 14.04 -26.25 4.83
C ALA A 4 12.93 -25.42 5.49
N ARG A 5 13.30 -24.60 6.47
CA ARG A 5 12.36 -23.71 7.18
C ARG A 5 11.73 -22.79 6.13
N PHE A 6 10.40 -22.73 6.11
CA PHE A 6 9.67 -21.89 5.16
C PHE A 6 10.14 -20.43 5.25
N ASP A 7 10.60 -19.91 4.12
CA ASP A 7 11.07 -18.54 4.00
C ASP A 7 9.91 -17.63 3.57
N ILE A 8 9.30 -16.99 4.57
CA ILE A 8 8.18 -16.08 4.33
C ILE A 8 8.57 -14.89 3.46
N LYS A 9 9.80 -14.39 3.58
CA LYS A 9 10.23 -13.23 2.79
C LYS A 9 10.39 -13.58 1.33
N GLN A 10 10.97 -14.75 1.06
CA GLN A 10 11.06 -15.27 -0.31
C GLN A 10 9.66 -15.53 -0.87
N HIS A 11 8.77 -16.20 -0.13
CA HIS A 11 7.41 -16.48 -0.59
C HIS A 11 6.63 -15.21 -0.98
N VAL A 12 6.67 -14.18 -0.14
CA VAL A 12 6.02 -12.89 -0.43
C VAL A 12 6.65 -12.26 -1.67
N THR A 13 7.99 -12.18 -1.72
CA THR A 13 8.69 -11.56 -2.86
C THR A 13 8.40 -12.29 -4.17
N ASP A 14 8.43 -13.62 -4.19
CA ASP A 14 8.11 -14.43 -5.37
C ASP A 14 6.67 -14.22 -5.83
N THR A 15 5.74 -14.08 -4.88
CA THR A 15 4.33 -13.82 -5.20
C THR A 15 4.17 -12.46 -5.87
N ILE A 16 4.84 -11.42 -5.34
CA ILE A 16 4.81 -10.08 -5.91
C ILE A 16 5.49 -10.04 -7.29
N ILE A 17 6.65 -10.68 -7.44
CA ILE A 17 7.34 -10.80 -8.73
C ILE A 17 6.40 -11.41 -9.78
N LYS A 18 5.72 -12.51 -9.45
CA LYS A 18 4.76 -13.16 -10.37
C LYS A 18 3.63 -12.22 -10.80
N GLN A 19 3.11 -11.40 -9.89
CA GLN A 19 2.06 -10.44 -10.21
C GLN A 19 2.57 -9.30 -11.11
N ILE A 20 3.80 -8.82 -10.87
CA ILE A 20 4.44 -7.83 -11.74
C ILE A 20 4.69 -8.43 -13.14
N GLU A 21 5.22 -9.65 -13.22
CA GLU A 21 5.46 -10.35 -14.49
C GLU A 21 4.16 -10.66 -15.26
N ALA A 22 3.03 -10.85 -14.55
CA ALA A 22 1.71 -10.99 -15.14
C ALA A 22 1.09 -9.65 -15.61
N GLY A 23 1.77 -8.52 -15.41
CA GLY A 23 1.27 -7.18 -15.74
C GLY A 23 0.20 -6.67 -14.79
N THR A 24 0.03 -7.31 -13.63
CA THR A 24 -0.99 -6.95 -12.62
C THR A 24 -0.38 -6.80 -11.22
N PRO A 25 0.56 -5.87 -11.00
CA PRO A 25 1.07 -5.61 -9.64
C PRO A 25 -0.10 -5.31 -8.67
N PRO A 26 -0.08 -5.83 -7.44
CA PRO A 26 -1.26 -5.80 -6.58
C PRO A 26 -1.65 -4.41 -6.10
N TRP A 27 -0.71 -3.47 -6.01
CA TRP A 27 -1.02 -2.06 -5.73
C TRP A 27 -1.68 -1.35 -6.91
N ARG A 28 -1.53 -1.88 -8.14
CA ARG A 28 -2.22 -1.35 -9.33
C ARG A 28 -3.61 -1.91 -9.54
N LYS A 29 -3.93 -3.02 -8.87
CA LYS A 29 -5.24 -3.65 -8.89
C LYS A 29 -5.68 -4.00 -7.45
N PRO A 30 -5.92 -2.99 -6.60
CA PRO A 30 -6.30 -3.22 -5.21
C PRO A 30 -7.76 -3.67 -5.03
N TRP A 31 -8.54 -3.76 -6.11
CA TRP A 31 -9.95 -4.14 -6.05
C TRP A 31 -10.13 -5.62 -5.69
N THR A 32 -11.26 -5.92 -5.04
CA THR A 32 -11.57 -7.26 -4.54
C THR A 32 -12.58 -7.97 -5.45
N GLY A 33 -12.17 -9.06 -6.10
CA GLY A 33 -13.03 -9.87 -6.96
C GLY A 33 -13.46 -9.17 -8.25
N ASP A 34 -14.61 -9.57 -8.80
CA ASP A 34 -15.20 -8.97 -10.01
C ASP A 34 -15.93 -7.64 -9.74
N MET A 35 -15.90 -7.17 -8.48
CA MET A 35 -16.54 -5.91 -8.05
C MET A 35 -15.52 -4.76 -8.10
N ALA A 36 -15.98 -3.59 -8.53
CA ALA A 36 -15.15 -2.42 -8.80
C ALA A 36 -14.60 -1.70 -7.55
N GLY A 37 -14.72 -2.27 -6.35
CA GLY A 37 -14.36 -1.59 -5.09
C GLY A 37 -12.98 -1.99 -4.57
N ALA A 38 -12.17 -1.01 -4.17
CA ALA A 38 -10.89 -1.22 -3.50
C ALA A 38 -11.00 -0.83 -2.04
N SER A 39 -10.37 -1.62 -1.16
CA SER A 39 -10.27 -1.29 0.25
C SER A 39 -8.98 -1.84 0.83
N PHE A 40 -8.53 -1.25 1.94
CA PHE A 40 -7.49 -1.88 2.73
C PHE A 40 -7.98 -3.24 3.26
N PRO A 41 -7.16 -4.30 3.17
CA PRO A 41 -7.47 -5.54 3.85
C PRO A 41 -7.61 -5.26 5.35
N LEU A 42 -8.65 -5.81 5.96
CA LEU A 42 -8.96 -5.60 7.36
C LEU A 42 -8.81 -6.90 8.16
N ARG A 43 -8.31 -6.77 9.37
CA ARG A 43 -8.26 -7.85 10.36
C ARG A 43 -9.68 -8.14 10.86
N HIS A 44 -9.87 -9.27 11.54
CA HIS A 44 -11.15 -9.67 12.16
C HIS A 44 -11.83 -8.58 13.01
N ASN A 45 -11.08 -7.65 13.59
CA ASN A 45 -11.53 -6.63 14.56
C ASN A 45 -11.75 -5.24 13.96
N GLY A 46 -11.68 -5.06 12.63
CA GLY A 46 -11.82 -3.72 12.02
C GLY A 46 -10.51 -3.10 11.56
N GLU A 47 -9.40 -3.41 12.21
CA GLU A 47 -8.11 -2.75 11.98
C GLU A 47 -7.56 -3.03 10.57
N LYS A 48 -6.99 -2.02 9.93
CA LYS A 48 -6.31 -2.16 8.64
C LYS A 48 -5.04 -3.00 8.81
N TYR A 49 -4.77 -3.88 7.85
CA TYR A 49 -3.42 -4.39 7.64
C TYR A 49 -2.51 -3.26 7.14
N GLN A 50 -1.20 -3.40 7.36
CA GLN A 50 -0.21 -2.38 7.02
C GLN A 50 0.96 -2.96 6.23
N GLY A 51 1.60 -2.08 5.45
CA GLY A 51 2.81 -2.37 4.69
C GLY A 51 2.64 -3.57 3.76
N VAL A 52 3.63 -4.48 3.78
CA VAL A 52 3.68 -5.63 2.86
C VAL A 52 2.45 -6.55 2.93
N ASN A 53 1.75 -6.57 4.07
CA ASN A 53 0.55 -7.39 4.22
C ASN A 53 -0.58 -6.87 3.33
N VAL A 54 -0.68 -5.55 3.12
CA VAL A 54 -1.67 -4.97 2.21
C VAL A 54 -1.46 -5.54 0.81
N LEU A 55 -0.22 -5.50 0.32
CA LEU A 55 0.14 -5.99 -1.02
C LEU A 55 -0.10 -7.49 -1.17
N MET A 56 0.30 -8.29 -0.18
CA MET A 56 0.13 -9.75 -0.22
C MET A 56 -1.35 -10.16 -0.21
N LEU A 57 -2.17 -9.46 0.58
CA LEU A 57 -3.60 -9.77 0.69
C LEU A 57 -4.38 -9.27 -0.53
N TRP A 58 -4.04 -8.12 -1.12
CA TRP A 58 -4.56 -7.70 -2.42
C TRP A 58 -4.19 -8.69 -3.53
N ALA A 59 -2.92 -9.09 -3.63
CA ALA A 59 -2.48 -10.09 -4.61
C ALA A 59 -3.28 -11.38 -4.48
N THR A 60 -3.49 -11.85 -3.25
CA THR A 60 -4.27 -13.07 -2.99
C THR A 60 -5.75 -12.87 -3.36
N ALA A 61 -6.36 -11.76 -2.95
CA ALA A 61 -7.76 -11.48 -3.25
C ALA A 61 -8.00 -11.48 -4.76
N MET A 62 -7.14 -10.80 -5.52
CA MET A 62 -7.20 -10.77 -6.98
C MET A 62 -7.02 -12.17 -7.59
N MET A 63 -6.00 -12.94 -7.16
CA MET A 63 -5.72 -14.28 -7.68
C MET A 63 -6.87 -15.28 -7.49
N HIS A 64 -7.67 -15.10 -6.43
CA HIS A 64 -8.71 -16.04 -6.04
C HIS A 64 -10.14 -15.49 -6.19
N GLY A 65 -10.28 -14.25 -6.68
CA GLY A 65 -11.58 -13.60 -6.82
C GLY A 65 -12.29 -13.32 -5.48
N TYR A 66 -11.54 -13.14 -4.39
CA TYR A 66 -12.15 -12.78 -3.11
C TYR A 66 -12.63 -11.33 -3.15
N GLN A 67 -13.87 -11.12 -2.75
CA GLN A 67 -14.53 -9.82 -2.73
C GLN A 67 -14.62 -9.21 -1.33
N SER A 68 -14.36 -9.98 -0.26
CA SER A 68 -14.38 -9.40 1.10
C SER A 68 -13.06 -8.73 1.44
N ALA A 69 -13.11 -7.56 2.07
CA ALA A 69 -11.94 -6.91 2.64
C ALA A 69 -11.39 -7.64 3.88
N ARG A 70 -12.20 -8.51 4.50
CA ARG A 70 -11.95 -9.06 5.84
C ARG A 70 -11.12 -10.35 5.78
N TRP A 71 -10.10 -10.40 6.64
CA TRP A 71 -9.23 -11.56 6.83
C TRP A 71 -9.11 -11.92 8.30
N MET A 72 -9.09 -13.22 8.59
CA MET A 72 -8.97 -13.73 9.95
C MET A 72 -8.28 -15.09 9.99
N THR A 73 -7.70 -15.43 11.15
CA THR A 73 -7.13 -16.76 11.37
C THR A 73 -8.22 -17.81 11.52
N PHE A 74 -7.87 -19.08 11.34
CA PHE A 74 -8.78 -20.20 11.60
C PHE A 74 -9.39 -20.15 13.01
N LYS A 75 -8.58 -19.82 14.02
CA LYS A 75 -9.02 -19.73 15.41
C LYS A 75 -10.06 -18.62 15.60
N GLN A 76 -9.81 -17.45 15.03
CA GLN A 76 -10.76 -16.32 15.06
C GLN A 76 -12.07 -16.66 14.37
N ALA A 77 -12.01 -17.36 13.22
CA ALA A 77 -13.21 -17.82 12.52
C ALA A 77 -14.08 -18.70 13.43
N LEU A 78 -13.47 -19.70 14.09
CA LEU A 78 -14.18 -20.58 15.02
C LEU A 78 -14.74 -19.84 16.25
N GLU A 79 -13.97 -18.92 16.83
CA GLU A 79 -14.40 -18.10 17.98
C GLU A 79 -15.61 -17.23 17.62
N LEU A 80 -15.75 -16.83 16.37
CA LEU A 80 -16.88 -16.07 15.83
C LEU A 80 -18.03 -16.95 15.30
N GLY A 81 -17.99 -18.27 15.53
CA GLY A 81 -19.01 -19.21 15.07
C GLY A 81 -18.91 -19.63 13.61
N GLY A 82 -17.91 -19.14 12.88
CA GLY A 82 -17.67 -19.46 11.48
C GLY A 82 -16.86 -20.75 11.27
N CYS A 83 -17.02 -21.37 10.11
CA CYS A 83 -16.31 -22.56 9.68
C CYS A 83 -15.57 -22.32 8.36
N VAL A 84 -14.26 -22.53 8.34
CA VAL A 84 -13.48 -22.44 7.09
C VAL A 84 -13.89 -23.58 6.16
N LYS A 85 -14.27 -23.25 4.92
CA LYS A 85 -14.67 -24.19 3.88
C LYS A 85 -13.63 -25.30 3.70
N LYS A 86 -14.10 -26.55 3.59
CA LYS A 86 -13.22 -27.71 3.38
C LYS A 86 -12.39 -27.51 2.11
N GLY A 87 -11.07 -27.65 2.25
CA GLY A 87 -10.13 -27.50 1.13
C GLY A 87 -9.61 -26.08 0.90
N ALA A 88 -10.17 -25.07 1.56
CA ALA A 88 -9.68 -23.69 1.49
C ALA A 88 -8.20 -23.60 1.89
N LYS A 89 -7.45 -22.77 1.17
CA LYS A 89 -6.03 -22.52 1.42
C LYS A 89 -5.85 -21.18 2.11
N SER A 90 -5.08 -21.20 3.18
CA SER A 90 -4.72 -19.97 3.91
C SER A 90 -3.66 -19.17 3.16
N THR A 91 -3.68 -17.87 3.40
CA THR A 91 -2.64 -16.92 3.01
C THR A 91 -1.73 -16.63 4.19
N LYS A 92 -0.43 -16.42 3.91
CA LYS A 92 0.54 -16.05 4.95
C LYS A 92 0.57 -14.54 5.10
N SER A 93 0.23 -14.05 6.28
CA SER A 93 0.44 -12.66 6.69
C SER A 93 1.65 -12.56 7.61
N VAL A 94 2.50 -11.56 7.39
CA VAL A 94 3.75 -11.35 8.11
C VAL A 94 3.52 -10.52 9.36
N TYR A 95 4.12 -10.92 10.47
CA TYR A 95 4.12 -10.18 11.73
C TYR A 95 5.55 -9.88 12.14
N TYR A 96 5.83 -8.60 12.38
CA TYR A 96 7.07 -8.14 12.97
C TYR A 96 6.82 -7.86 14.44
N GLY A 97 7.65 -8.42 15.30
CA GLY A 97 7.61 -8.15 16.72
C GLY A 97 8.99 -8.15 17.33
N THR A 98 9.06 -7.75 18.58
CA THR A 98 10.25 -7.88 19.42
C THR A 98 9.89 -8.72 20.64
N TYR A 99 10.89 -9.39 21.21
CA TYR A 99 10.80 -9.94 22.54
C TYR A 99 12.15 -9.75 23.24
N GLU A 100 12.11 -9.63 24.56
CA GLU A 100 13.32 -9.57 25.36
C GLU A 100 13.84 -10.98 25.61
N LYS A 101 15.15 -11.16 25.48
CA LYS A 101 15.84 -12.40 25.76
C LYS A 101 17.04 -12.08 26.64
N GLU A 102 17.19 -12.81 27.73
CA GLU A 102 18.39 -12.72 28.56
C GLU A 102 19.55 -13.49 27.89
N VAL A 103 20.67 -12.81 27.66
CA VAL A 103 21.92 -13.37 27.14
C VAL A 103 23.03 -12.90 28.07
N ASP A 104 23.73 -13.83 28.70
CA ASP A 104 24.82 -13.56 29.65
C ASP A 104 24.48 -12.59 30.81
N GLY A 105 23.21 -12.60 31.26
CA GLY A 105 22.72 -11.76 32.36
C GLY A 105 22.28 -10.35 31.94
N GLU A 106 22.31 -10.04 30.64
CA GLU A 106 21.79 -8.79 30.08
C GLU A 106 20.52 -9.03 29.23
N ALA A 107 19.56 -8.13 29.33
CA ALA A 107 18.33 -8.18 28.53
C ALA A 107 18.58 -7.63 27.12
N GLU A 108 18.55 -8.49 26.12
CA GLU A 108 18.64 -8.13 24.71
C GLU A 108 17.27 -8.10 24.03
N THR A 109 16.99 -7.03 23.27
CA THR A 109 15.79 -6.97 22.42
C THR A 109 16.02 -7.71 21.11
N VAL A 110 15.34 -8.84 20.92
CA VAL A 110 15.44 -9.66 19.71
C VAL A 110 14.26 -9.37 18.77
N ARG A 111 14.55 -9.03 17.52
CA ARG A 111 13.53 -8.86 16.46
C ARG A 111 13.13 -10.21 15.89
N VAL A 112 11.82 -10.46 15.79
CA VAL A 112 11.25 -11.66 15.18
C VAL A 112 10.38 -11.33 13.99
N VAL A 113 10.50 -12.17 12.97
CA VAL A 113 9.55 -12.25 11.87
C VAL A 113 8.79 -13.54 12.04
N LYS A 114 7.50 -13.42 12.35
CA LYS A 114 6.54 -14.52 12.37
C LYS A 114 5.61 -14.39 11.17
N TYR A 115 4.86 -15.44 10.89
CA TYR A 115 3.74 -15.35 9.97
C TYR A 115 2.54 -16.08 10.55
N PHE A 116 1.36 -15.57 10.22
CA PHE A 116 0.08 -16.18 10.57
C PHE A 116 -0.59 -16.69 9.30
N SER A 117 -1.38 -17.74 9.45
CA SER A 117 -2.22 -18.27 8.38
C SER A 117 -3.60 -17.64 8.52
N VAL A 118 -3.96 -16.80 7.56
CA VAL A 118 -5.24 -16.10 7.52
C VAL A 118 -6.07 -16.57 6.33
N PHE A 119 -7.38 -16.48 6.46
CA PHE A 119 -8.36 -16.79 5.44
C PHE A 119 -9.16 -15.53 5.16
N ASN A 120 -9.46 -15.29 3.89
CA ASN A 120 -10.45 -14.30 3.53
C ASN A 120 -11.82 -14.78 4.01
N VAL A 121 -12.70 -13.87 4.43
CA VAL A 121 -14.04 -14.23 4.91
C VAL A 121 -14.88 -14.95 3.85
N ASP A 122 -14.60 -14.77 2.56
CA ASP A 122 -15.26 -15.56 1.49
C ASP A 122 -14.98 -17.06 1.55
N GLN A 123 -13.93 -17.44 2.28
CA GLN A 123 -13.56 -18.83 2.53
C GLN A 123 -14.24 -19.38 3.79
N ILE A 124 -15.10 -18.61 4.47
CA ILE A 124 -15.67 -18.94 5.77
C ILE A 124 -17.20 -18.89 5.69
N GLU A 125 -17.86 -19.93 6.20
CA GLU A 125 -19.31 -20.06 6.28
C GLU A 125 -19.78 -19.83 7.72
N GLY A 126 -20.99 -19.28 7.91
CA GLY A 126 -21.61 -19.16 9.23
C GLY A 126 -21.14 -17.98 10.09
N LEU A 127 -20.43 -17.01 9.51
CA LEU A 127 -20.12 -15.75 10.19
C LEU A 127 -21.35 -14.80 10.17
N PRO A 128 -21.46 -13.86 11.13
CA PRO A 128 -22.38 -12.73 11.03
C PRO A 128 -22.14 -11.87 9.77
N GLU A 129 -23.22 -11.25 9.24
CA GLU A 129 -23.18 -10.52 7.96
C GLU A 129 -22.16 -9.37 7.97
N GLU A 130 -21.96 -8.70 9.11
CA GLU A 130 -20.99 -7.61 9.30
C GLU A 130 -19.53 -7.99 8.99
N TYR A 131 -19.20 -9.28 8.91
CA TYR A 131 -17.87 -9.73 8.53
C TYR A 131 -17.67 -9.83 7.02
N TYR A 132 -18.74 -9.93 6.22
CA TYR A 132 -18.70 -10.02 4.76
C TYR A 132 -18.59 -8.63 4.10
N ILE A 133 -17.61 -7.84 4.52
CA ILE A 133 -17.40 -6.47 4.03
C ILE A 133 -17.03 -6.47 2.55
N ARG A 134 -17.99 -6.08 1.70
CA ARG A 134 -17.79 -5.81 0.28
C ARG A 134 -17.40 -4.34 0.08
N PRO A 135 -16.25 -4.03 -0.53
CA PRO A 135 -15.88 -2.65 -0.81
C PRO A 135 -16.85 -2.00 -1.80
N GLU A 136 -17.20 -0.74 -1.53
CA GLU A 136 -17.98 0.09 -2.44
C GLU A 136 -17.13 0.48 -3.67
N PRO A 137 -17.75 0.77 -4.83
CA PRO A 137 -17.06 1.34 -5.99
C PRO A 137 -16.34 2.67 -5.64
N PRO A 138 -15.27 3.03 -6.38
CA PRO A 138 -14.63 4.33 -6.20
C PRO A 138 -15.62 5.47 -6.48
N ARG A 139 -15.36 6.59 -5.83
CA ARG A 139 -16.05 7.86 -6.06
C ARG A 139 -15.86 8.27 -7.53
N ASP A 140 -16.95 8.66 -8.18
CA ASP A 140 -16.87 9.39 -9.44
C ASP A 140 -16.48 10.84 -9.14
N LEU A 141 -15.27 11.23 -9.55
CA LEU A 141 -14.76 12.58 -9.35
C LEU A 141 -15.04 13.50 -10.55
N GLY A 142 -15.56 12.97 -11.67
CA GLY A 142 -15.73 13.74 -12.90
C GLY A 142 -14.39 14.26 -13.46
N THR A 143 -14.43 15.45 -14.04
CA THR A 143 -13.28 16.07 -14.76
C THR A 143 -12.78 17.37 -14.13
N GLU A 144 -13.43 17.86 -13.08
CA GLU A 144 -13.10 19.11 -12.41
C GLU A 144 -12.32 18.87 -11.12
N ALA A 145 -11.68 19.92 -10.59
CA ALA A 145 -11.07 19.85 -9.27
C ALA A 145 -12.11 19.51 -8.21
N ASN A 146 -11.69 18.75 -7.20
CA ASN A 146 -12.50 18.32 -6.08
C ASN A 146 -12.05 19.07 -4.81
N PRO A 147 -12.89 19.95 -4.24
CA PRO A 147 -12.50 20.78 -3.10
C PRO A 147 -12.07 20.01 -1.84
N GLU A 148 -12.65 18.83 -1.59
CA GLU A 148 -12.25 17.99 -0.45
C GLU A 148 -10.84 17.43 -0.64
N LEU A 149 -10.51 17.01 -1.86
CA LEU A 149 -9.18 16.50 -2.18
C LEU A 149 -8.15 17.64 -2.22
N ASP A 150 -8.48 18.81 -2.79
CA ASP A 150 -7.60 19.98 -2.76
C ASP A 150 -7.24 20.35 -1.31
N SER A 151 -8.26 20.45 -0.44
CA SER A 151 -8.06 20.74 0.98
C SER A 151 -7.17 19.68 1.67
N PHE A 152 -7.38 18.41 1.33
CA PHE A 152 -6.56 17.31 1.84
C PHE A 152 -5.08 17.46 1.43
N PHE A 153 -4.80 17.75 0.15
CA PHE A 153 -3.44 17.90 -0.35
C PHE A 153 -2.77 19.18 0.18
N ASP A 154 -3.50 20.28 0.29
CA ASP A 154 -3.01 21.53 0.88
C ASP A 154 -2.56 21.34 2.34
N ALA A 155 -3.32 20.57 3.14
CA ALA A 155 -2.99 20.28 4.52
C ALA A 155 -1.67 19.50 4.71
N ILE A 156 -1.14 18.86 3.65
CA ILE A 156 0.17 18.19 3.68
C ILE A 156 1.31 19.20 3.83
N GLY A 157 1.10 20.44 3.35
CA GLY A 157 2.08 21.53 3.36
C GLY A 157 3.07 21.49 2.19
N ALA A 158 2.77 20.74 1.14
CA ALA A 158 3.53 20.80 -0.11
C ALA A 158 3.12 22.05 -0.90
N GLU A 159 4.08 22.82 -1.41
CA GLU A 159 3.77 23.87 -2.37
C GLU A 159 3.49 23.23 -3.73
N ILE A 160 2.24 23.32 -4.19
CA ILE A 160 1.78 22.79 -5.48
C ILE A 160 1.74 23.95 -6.48
N VAL A 161 2.60 23.88 -7.50
CA VAL A 161 2.72 24.89 -8.55
C VAL A 161 2.06 24.38 -9.82
N THR A 162 1.12 25.15 -10.36
CA THR A 162 0.43 24.83 -11.61
C THR A 162 0.92 25.68 -12.77
N SER A 163 1.27 25.05 -13.91
CA SER A 163 1.59 25.76 -15.16
C SER A 163 1.23 24.92 -16.39
N ASP A 164 1.20 25.53 -17.58
CA ASP A 164 0.89 24.84 -18.85
C ASP A 164 1.93 23.81 -19.30
N LYS A 165 3.02 23.61 -18.54
CA LYS A 165 4.01 22.57 -18.81
C LYS A 165 3.34 21.18 -18.62
N PRO A 166 3.30 20.31 -19.64
CA PRO A 166 2.56 19.04 -19.60
C PRO A 166 3.36 17.94 -18.90
N GLN A 167 3.88 18.21 -17.71
CA GLN A 167 4.67 17.27 -16.90
C GLN A 167 4.34 17.45 -15.43
N ALA A 168 4.00 16.35 -14.74
CA ALA A 168 4.00 16.31 -13.29
C ALA A 168 5.39 15.88 -12.79
N TYR A 169 5.86 16.50 -11.71
CA TYR A 169 7.09 16.11 -11.02
C TYR A 169 7.21 16.80 -9.67
N TYR A 170 7.82 16.11 -8.71
CA TYR A 170 8.45 16.74 -7.55
C TYR A 170 9.81 17.36 -7.94
N ASP A 171 10.05 18.61 -7.56
CA ASP A 171 11.32 19.33 -7.72
C ASP A 171 12.08 19.36 -6.38
N PRO A 172 13.10 18.49 -6.19
CA PRO A 172 13.85 18.43 -4.94
C PRO A 172 14.71 19.67 -4.67
N LYS A 173 14.98 20.50 -5.70
CA LYS A 173 15.81 21.70 -5.54
C LYS A 173 15.02 22.82 -4.86
N ASN A 174 13.75 22.97 -5.25
CA ASN A 174 12.86 24.00 -4.72
C ASN A 174 11.90 23.46 -3.63
N ASP A 175 11.86 22.13 -3.43
CA ASP A 175 10.93 21.44 -2.51
C ASP A 175 9.45 21.69 -2.86
N GLN A 176 9.14 21.66 -4.16
CA GLN A 176 7.82 21.97 -4.72
C GLN A 176 7.31 20.82 -5.59
N VAL A 177 6.00 20.66 -5.68
CA VAL A 177 5.36 19.74 -6.63
C VAL A 177 4.81 20.55 -7.80
N HIS A 178 5.19 20.20 -9.02
CA HIS A 178 4.63 20.79 -10.22
C HIS A 178 3.54 19.88 -10.80
N MET A 179 2.38 20.46 -11.13
CA MET A 179 1.27 19.79 -11.81
C MET A 179 0.81 20.59 -13.04
N PRO A 180 0.46 19.94 -14.16
CA PRO A 180 -0.34 20.58 -15.21
C PRO A 180 -1.74 20.96 -14.70
N PRO A 181 -2.48 21.87 -15.35
CA PRO A 181 -3.85 22.20 -14.96
C PRO A 181 -4.74 20.94 -15.01
N VAL A 182 -5.65 20.77 -14.03
CA VAL A 182 -6.58 19.63 -13.97
C VAL A 182 -7.34 19.41 -15.29
N ALA A 183 -7.72 20.48 -15.98
CA ALA A 183 -8.41 20.44 -17.27
C ALA A 183 -7.59 19.81 -18.42
N THR A 184 -6.30 19.53 -18.21
CA THR A 184 -5.45 18.83 -19.17
C THR A 184 -5.43 17.31 -18.98
N PHE A 185 -6.00 16.82 -17.87
CA PHE A 185 -6.20 15.39 -17.61
C PHE A 185 -7.54 14.93 -18.18
N TYR A 186 -7.67 13.64 -18.48
CA TYR A 186 -8.93 13.06 -18.95
C TYR A 186 -10.02 13.08 -17.89
N ASP A 187 -9.64 12.94 -16.62
CA ASP A 187 -10.51 12.96 -15.46
C ASP A 187 -9.74 13.41 -14.20
N ALA A 188 -10.49 13.74 -13.16
CA ALA A 188 -9.93 14.21 -11.89
C ALA A 188 -9.24 13.08 -11.10
N ALA A 189 -9.66 11.82 -11.26
CA ALA A 189 -8.99 10.69 -10.61
C ALA A 189 -7.55 10.52 -11.11
N GLY A 190 -7.33 10.70 -12.41
CA GLY A 190 -6.01 10.76 -13.03
C GLY A 190 -5.16 11.90 -12.47
N TYR A 191 -5.73 13.10 -12.36
CA TYR A 191 -5.05 14.25 -11.75
C TYR A 191 -4.62 13.97 -10.30
N TYR A 192 -5.54 13.54 -9.44
CA TYR A 192 -5.22 13.27 -8.03
C TYR A 192 -4.36 12.03 -7.83
N GLY A 193 -4.43 11.03 -8.70
CA GLY A 193 -3.52 9.89 -8.70
C GLY A 193 -2.09 10.29 -9.06
N THR A 194 -1.92 11.14 -10.08
CA THR A 194 -0.61 11.71 -10.43
C THR A 194 -0.08 12.62 -9.32
N LEU A 195 -0.92 13.50 -8.75
CA LEU A 195 -0.53 14.33 -7.61
C LEU A 195 -0.12 13.47 -6.41
N SER A 196 -0.84 12.38 -6.12
CA SER A 196 -0.48 11.44 -5.06
C SER A 196 0.91 10.83 -5.28
N HIS A 197 1.27 10.50 -6.52
CA HIS A 197 2.61 9.97 -6.83
C HIS A 197 3.71 11.01 -6.52
N GLU A 198 3.54 12.24 -6.99
CA GLU A 198 4.53 13.30 -6.75
C GLU A 198 4.62 13.72 -5.28
N ILE A 199 3.50 13.71 -4.56
CA ILE A 199 3.47 13.86 -3.11
C ILE A 199 4.23 12.72 -2.42
N GLY A 200 4.19 11.51 -2.97
CA GLY A 200 5.02 10.40 -2.51
C GLY A 200 6.51 10.76 -2.53
N HIS A 201 7.01 11.32 -3.63
CA HIS A 201 8.39 11.80 -3.74
C HIS A 201 8.70 12.95 -2.77
N TYR A 202 7.81 13.95 -2.67
CA TYR A 202 7.93 15.07 -1.73
C TYR A 202 8.01 14.59 -0.27
N VAL A 203 7.18 13.61 0.10
CA VAL A 203 7.17 13.07 1.46
C VAL A 203 8.42 12.24 1.72
N LEU A 204 8.81 11.37 0.78
CA LEU A 204 9.96 10.45 0.91
C LEU A 204 11.33 11.13 0.77
N ALA A 205 11.38 12.43 0.49
CA ALA A 205 12.60 13.22 0.44
C ALA A 205 13.45 13.09 1.72
N ASP A 206 14.78 13.07 1.55
CA ASP A 206 15.77 12.84 2.61
C ASP A 206 15.61 13.78 3.83
N HIS A 207 15.22 15.03 3.61
CA HIS A 207 15.04 16.04 4.67
C HIS A 207 13.71 15.95 5.42
N ARG A 208 12.83 15.01 5.04
CA ARG A 208 11.52 14.81 5.68
C ARG A 208 11.46 13.44 6.36
N ILE A 209 10.79 12.45 5.77
CA ILE A 209 10.70 11.11 6.38
C ILE A 209 11.76 10.12 5.86
N GLY A 210 12.51 10.52 4.82
CA GLY A 210 13.83 10.00 4.51
C GLY A 210 13.91 8.56 4.02
N THR A 211 13.91 8.39 2.70
CA THR A 211 14.62 7.30 2.00
C THR A 211 15.17 7.66 0.64
N GLN A 212 14.54 8.62 -0.04
CA GLN A 212 14.99 9.07 -1.35
C GLN A 212 16.09 10.11 -1.17
N LYS A 213 17.32 9.61 -1.05
CA LYS A 213 18.52 10.41 -1.29
C LYS A 213 18.57 10.81 -2.75
N LYS A 214 19.38 11.82 -3.10
CA LYS A 214 19.76 12.11 -4.49
C LYS A 214 20.14 10.78 -5.16
N PHE A 215 19.24 10.22 -5.96
CA PHE A 215 19.31 8.84 -6.44
C PHE A 215 20.67 8.58 -7.08
N ALA A 216 21.57 7.92 -6.35
CA ALA A 216 22.98 7.89 -6.74
C ALA A 216 23.18 7.01 -7.97
N ASN A 217 22.21 6.12 -8.24
CA ASN A 217 22.18 5.25 -9.39
C ASN A 217 20.72 4.91 -9.79
N ARG A 218 20.57 4.31 -10.98
CA ARG A 218 19.28 3.92 -11.55
C ARG A 218 18.50 2.91 -10.70
N ALA A 219 19.18 2.07 -9.90
CA ALA A 219 18.50 1.09 -9.06
C ALA A 219 17.83 1.75 -7.85
N GLU A 220 18.52 2.69 -7.21
CA GLU A 220 17.93 3.52 -6.13
C GLU A 220 16.77 4.37 -6.65
N TYR A 221 16.92 4.97 -7.84
CA TYR A 221 15.85 5.70 -8.51
C TYR A 221 14.61 4.81 -8.70
N SER A 222 14.82 3.63 -9.29
CA SER A 222 13.73 2.67 -9.54
C SER A 222 13.05 2.24 -8.23
N MET A 223 13.79 2.01 -7.14
CA MET A 223 13.18 1.72 -5.85
C MET A 223 12.39 2.90 -5.27
N GLY A 224 12.83 4.13 -5.50
CA GLY A 224 12.08 5.34 -5.15
C GLY A 224 10.72 5.40 -5.87
N GLU A 225 10.69 5.11 -7.16
CA GLU A 225 9.44 5.01 -7.93
C GLU A 225 8.51 3.91 -7.38
N LEU A 226 9.06 2.76 -6.95
CA LEU A 226 8.26 1.71 -6.33
C LEU A 226 7.64 2.17 -5.00
N GLU A 227 8.40 2.91 -4.19
CA GLU A 227 7.92 3.47 -2.92
C GLU A 227 6.80 4.50 -3.15
N ALA A 228 7.00 5.43 -4.08
CA ALA A 228 6.02 6.46 -4.44
C ALA A 228 4.75 5.83 -5.04
N GLU A 229 4.89 4.80 -5.88
CA GLU A 229 3.74 4.15 -6.52
C GLU A 229 2.89 3.36 -5.51
N ILE A 230 3.53 2.62 -4.58
CA ILE A 230 2.79 1.93 -3.50
C ILE A 230 2.10 2.94 -2.58
N PHE A 231 2.77 4.06 -2.28
CA PHE A 231 2.18 5.14 -1.49
C PHE A 231 0.97 5.76 -2.18
N SER A 232 1.07 6.07 -3.48
CA SER A 232 -0.02 6.63 -4.27
C SER A 232 -1.23 5.70 -4.26
N ALA A 233 -1.02 4.39 -4.43
CA ALA A 233 -2.07 3.39 -4.32
C ALA A 233 -2.74 3.37 -2.94
N PHE A 234 -1.96 3.45 -1.85
CA PHE A 234 -2.50 3.51 -0.49
C PHE A 234 -3.37 4.75 -0.29
N LEU A 235 -2.93 5.90 -0.81
CA LEU A 235 -3.64 7.16 -0.69
C LEU A 235 -4.93 7.17 -1.51
N ALA A 236 -4.89 6.72 -2.77
CA ALA A 236 -6.06 6.60 -3.63
C ALA A 236 -7.14 5.69 -3.03
N VAL A 237 -6.75 4.50 -2.54
CA VAL A 237 -7.68 3.59 -1.85
C VAL A 237 -8.23 4.20 -0.57
N HIS A 238 -7.43 4.99 0.16
CA HIS A 238 -7.91 5.64 1.38
C HIS A 238 -8.92 6.76 1.10
N LEU A 239 -8.67 7.56 0.07
CA LEU A 239 -9.49 8.70 -0.33
C LEU A 239 -10.69 8.28 -1.21
N GLY A 240 -10.71 7.01 -1.64
CA GLY A 240 -11.83 6.37 -2.31
C GLY A 240 -11.88 6.65 -3.81
N PHE A 241 -10.76 6.92 -4.46
CA PHE A 241 -10.69 7.06 -5.92
C PHE A 241 -9.79 5.99 -6.55
N GLU A 242 -9.93 5.80 -7.86
CA GLU A 242 -9.16 4.82 -8.62
C GLU A 242 -7.66 5.21 -8.66
N PRO A 243 -6.75 4.32 -8.21
CA PRO A 243 -5.32 4.60 -8.34
C PRO A 243 -4.91 4.68 -9.81
N HIS A 244 -4.24 5.77 -10.19
CA HIS A 244 -3.81 6.02 -11.56
C HIS A 244 -2.30 5.79 -11.72
N PHE A 245 -1.89 5.08 -12.77
CA PHE A 245 -0.48 4.74 -13.03
C PHE A 245 -0.11 4.97 -14.49
N ASP A 246 0.25 6.19 -14.84
CA ASP A 246 0.83 6.50 -16.14
C ASP A 246 2.34 6.25 -16.17
N GLN A 247 2.85 5.76 -17.31
CA GLN A 247 4.29 5.72 -17.65
C GLN A 247 5.23 4.94 -16.70
N THR A 248 5.02 3.63 -16.58
CA THR A 248 5.79 2.83 -15.60
C THR A 248 6.60 1.66 -16.18
N ALA A 249 6.46 1.36 -17.48
CA ALA A 249 7.19 0.26 -18.11
C ALA A 249 8.72 0.39 -17.95
N ALA A 250 9.24 1.63 -17.90
CA ALA A 250 10.67 1.91 -17.76
C ALA A 250 11.25 1.53 -16.39
N TYR A 251 10.43 1.45 -15.34
CA TYR A 251 10.85 1.14 -13.97
C TYR A 251 10.55 -0.29 -13.55
N VAL A 252 9.56 -0.94 -14.17
CA VAL A 252 9.18 -2.34 -13.88
C VAL A 252 10.36 -3.30 -13.98
N GLU A 253 11.22 -3.15 -15.00
CA GLU A 253 12.43 -3.96 -15.13
C GLU A 253 13.40 -3.76 -13.96
N GLY A 254 13.56 -2.51 -13.51
CA GLY A 254 14.39 -2.14 -12.36
C GLY A 254 13.85 -2.73 -11.06
N TRP A 255 12.53 -2.68 -10.86
CA TRP A 255 11.88 -3.31 -9.71
C TRP A 255 12.08 -4.81 -9.72
N LEU A 256 11.77 -5.48 -10.84
CA LEU A 256 11.92 -6.93 -10.96
C LEU A 256 13.35 -7.37 -10.65
N LYS A 257 14.34 -6.64 -11.15
CA LYS A 257 15.74 -6.89 -10.82
C LYS A 257 15.99 -6.75 -9.31
N ALA A 258 15.62 -5.61 -8.71
CA ALA A 258 15.83 -5.37 -7.29
C ALA A 258 15.14 -6.41 -6.38
N LEU A 259 13.92 -6.83 -6.73
CA LEU A 259 13.17 -7.85 -6.01
C LEU A 259 13.80 -9.25 -6.16
N LYS A 260 14.34 -9.59 -7.33
CA LYS A 260 15.07 -10.84 -7.57
C LYS A 260 16.41 -10.88 -6.82
N ASP A 261 17.06 -9.73 -6.70
CA ASP A 261 18.36 -9.59 -6.03
C ASP A 261 18.23 -9.55 -4.49
N ASP A 262 17.16 -8.97 -3.93
CA ASP A 262 16.91 -8.87 -2.49
C ASP A 262 15.44 -9.18 -2.12
N LYS A 263 15.20 -10.35 -1.49
CA LYS A 263 13.90 -10.75 -0.94
C LYS A 263 13.34 -9.84 0.17
N ASN A 264 14.11 -8.84 0.63
CA ASN A 264 13.65 -7.82 1.56
C ASN A 264 13.24 -6.52 0.86
N ALA A 265 13.49 -6.37 -0.45
CA ALA A 265 13.27 -5.10 -1.17
C ALA A 265 11.79 -4.67 -1.13
N ILE A 266 10.85 -5.58 -1.41
CA ILE A 266 9.42 -5.25 -1.33
C ILE A 266 8.95 -4.93 0.10
N PHE A 267 9.55 -5.56 1.10
CA PHE A 267 9.24 -5.28 2.50
C PHE A 267 9.69 -3.88 2.90
N LYS A 268 10.89 -3.48 2.46
CA LYS A 268 11.42 -2.13 2.67
C LYS A 268 10.53 -1.11 1.95
N ALA A 269 10.25 -1.31 0.66
CA ALA A 269 9.42 -0.39 -0.12
C ALA A 269 8.04 -0.20 0.50
N ALA A 270 7.34 -1.30 0.82
CA ALA A 270 6.01 -1.24 1.44
C ALA A 270 6.04 -0.60 2.84
N ALA A 271 7.12 -0.77 3.61
CA ALA A 271 7.27 -0.11 4.91
C ALA A 271 7.50 1.40 4.77
N GLN A 272 8.23 1.86 3.74
CA GLN A 272 8.43 3.29 3.51
C GLN A 272 7.17 3.95 2.97
N ALA A 273 6.48 3.30 2.01
CA ALA A 273 5.17 3.75 1.55
C ALA A 273 4.15 3.85 2.71
N GLN A 274 4.15 2.89 3.64
CA GLN A 274 3.30 2.97 4.84
C GLN A 274 3.64 4.17 5.72
N LYS A 275 4.93 4.46 5.95
CA LYS A 275 5.33 5.64 6.74
C LYS A 275 4.96 6.94 6.04
N ALA A 276 5.10 7.03 4.72
CA ALA A 276 4.66 8.17 3.94
C ALA A 276 3.15 8.38 4.07
N PHE A 277 2.38 7.29 3.98
CA PHE A 277 0.94 7.29 4.18
C PHE A 277 0.57 7.77 5.58
N ASP A 278 1.17 7.20 6.62
CA ASP A 278 0.92 7.58 8.02
C ASP A 278 1.32 9.05 8.28
N TYR A 279 2.41 9.53 7.67
CA TYR A 279 2.83 10.93 7.75
C TYR A 279 1.76 11.88 7.21
N VAL A 280 1.24 11.59 6.01
CA VAL A 280 0.21 12.42 5.35
C VAL A 280 -1.08 12.41 6.17
N LEU A 281 -1.51 11.26 6.68
CA LEU A 281 -2.69 11.21 7.55
C LEU A 281 -2.49 11.96 8.87
N GLY A 282 -1.27 11.94 9.42
CA GLY A 282 -0.91 12.72 10.60
C GLY A 282 -0.97 14.23 10.38
N LYS A 283 -0.86 14.72 9.14
CA LYS A 283 -1.04 16.14 8.82
C LYS A 283 -2.51 16.57 8.86
N GLN A 284 -3.41 15.68 8.46
CA GLN A 284 -4.86 15.94 8.49
C GLN A 284 -5.38 16.10 9.91
N SER A 285 -4.89 15.29 10.85
CA SER A 285 -5.32 15.38 12.26
C SER A 285 -4.85 16.67 12.94
N VAL A 286 -3.71 17.23 12.54
CA VAL A 286 -3.23 18.52 13.03
C VAL A 286 -4.04 19.68 12.47
N ALA A 287 -4.35 19.66 11.17
CA ALA A 287 -5.17 20.68 10.51
C ALA A 287 -6.58 20.77 11.13
N ALA A 288 -7.23 19.63 11.37
CA ALA A 288 -8.55 19.58 12.02
C ALA A 288 -8.57 20.14 13.44
N VAL A 289 -7.46 20.03 14.20
CA VAL A 289 -7.34 20.61 15.54
C VAL A 289 -7.12 22.13 15.48
N SER A 290 -6.40 22.64 14.48
CA SER A 290 -6.20 24.08 14.31
C SER A 290 -7.44 24.83 13.82
N GLU A 291 -8.32 24.20 13.04
CA GLU A 291 -9.58 24.81 12.59
C GLU A 291 -10.65 24.85 13.70
N ALA A 292 -10.53 23.99 14.71
CA ALA A 292 -11.45 23.90 15.85
C ALA A 292 -11.06 24.79 17.05
N ALA A 293 -9.91 25.48 16.99
CA ALA A 293 -9.36 26.32 18.05
C ALA A 293 -9.52 27.82 17.74
#